data_AF-A0A2G9NFW2-F1
#
_entry.id   AF-A0A2G9NFW2-F1
#
_cell.length_a   1.000
_cell.length_b   1.000
_cell.length_c   1.000
_cell.angle_alpha   90.00
_cell.angle_beta   90.00
_cell.angle_gamma   90.00
#
_symmetry.space_group_name_H-M   'P 1'
#
loop_
_entity.id
_entity.type
_entity.pdbx_description
1 polymer ?
#
loop_
_entity_poly.entity_id
_entity_poly.type
_entity_poly.pdbx_seq_one_letter_code
_entity_poly.pdbx_strand_id
1 'polypeptide(L)' 'MERYRIFTTDEFDRDYEKLDESDKQRVRKIIEQLNEQGETIGKPLQVPFFREKRFGEKRLYFLCYKIQYAIL' A
#
# COMPACT_ATOMS: atom_id res chain seq x y z
N MET A 1 18.37 0.62 5.38
CA MET A 1 17.13 -0.17 5.49
C MET A 1 16.68 -0.50 4.09
N GLU A 2 16.38 -1.76 3.84
CA GLU A 2 15.86 -2.21 2.54
C GLU A 2 14.44 -1.66 2.37
N ARG A 3 14.17 -0.99 1.26
CA ARG A 3 12.86 -0.39 0.96
C ARG A 3 11.97 -1.44 0.29
N TYR A 4 10.70 -1.49 0.66
CA TYR A 4 9.72 -2.34 -0.01
C TYR A 4 9.50 -1.83 -1.43
N ARG A 5 9.66 -2.72 -2.41
CA ARG A 5 9.33 -2.40 -3.80
C ARG A 5 7.81 -2.34 -3.96
N ILE A 6 7.33 -1.23 -4.50
CA ILE A 6 5.91 -1.01 -4.77
C ILE A 6 5.63 -1.31 -6.23
N PHE A 7 4.52 -2.00 -6.48
CA PHE A 7 3.96 -2.25 -7.80
C PHE A 7 2.51 -1.77 -7.79
N THR A 8 2.09 -1.16 -8.89
CA THR A 8 0.70 -0.75 -9.12
C THR A 8 0.10 -1.59 -10.24
N THR A 9 -1.23 -1.69 -10.23
CA THR A 9 -1.99 -2.28 -11.34
C THR A 9 -2.52 -1.16 -12.23
N ASP A 10 -2.80 -1.47 -13.50
CA ASP A 10 -3.42 -0.50 -14.41
C ASP A 10 -4.77 0.02 -13.87
N GLU A 11 -5.49 -0.81 -13.11
CA GLU A 11 -6.73 -0.40 -12.44
C GLU A 11 -6.47 0.66 -11.37
N PHE A 12 -5.46 0.45 -10.52
CA PHE A 12 -5.06 1.45 -9.53
C PHE A 12 -4.65 2.76 -10.22
N ASP A 13 -3.86 2.71 -11.28
CA ASP A 13 -3.39 3.92 -11.97
C ASP A 13 -4.58 4.71 -12.56
N ARG A 14 -5.55 4.02 -13.17
CA ARG A 14 -6.78 4.65 -13.68
C ARG A 14 -7.63 5.28 -12.58
N ASP A 15 -7.75 4.63 -11.43
CA ASP A 15 -8.54 5.15 -10.32
C ASP A 15 -7.83 6.28 -9.57
N TYR A 16 -6.51 6.20 -9.47
CA TYR A 16 -5.66 7.26 -8.94
C TYR A 16 -5.81 8.55 -9.74
N GLU A 17 -5.84 8.47 -11.08
CA GLU A 17 -5.97 9.67 -11.92
C GLU A 17 -7.30 10.41 -11.75
N LYS A 18 -8.36 9.73 -11.30
CA LYS A 18 -9.68 10.33 -11.00
C LYS A 18 -9.72 11.06 -9.66
N LEU A 19 -8.72 10.90 -8.80
CA LEU A 19 -8.67 11.57 -7.50
C LEU A 19 -8.38 13.06 -7.66
N ASP A 20 -8.89 13.87 -6.73
CA ASP A 20 -8.43 15.25 -6.59
C ASP A 20 -6.98 15.32 -6.09
N GLU A 21 -6.35 16.48 -6.25
CA GLU A 21 -4.94 16.66 -5.87
C GLU A 21 -4.68 16.42 -4.37
N SER A 22 -5.62 16.71 -3.50
CA SER A 22 -5.48 16.49 -2.05
C SER A 22 -5.41 14.99 -1.74
N ASP A 23 -6.28 14.20 -2.36
CA ASP A 23 -6.29 12.75 -2.22
C ASP A 23 -5.10 12.11 -2.94
N LYS A 24 -4.70 12.60 -4.11
CA LYS A 24 -3.45 12.18 -4.78
C LYS A 24 -2.24 12.37 -3.87
N GLN A 25 -2.14 13.50 -3.16
CA GLN A 25 -1.08 13.75 -2.18
C GLN A 25 -1.13 12.81 -0.98
N ARG A 26 -2.34 12.51 -0.45
CA ARG A 26 -2.49 11.54 0.65
C ARG A 26 -2.06 10.14 0.23
N VAL A 27 -2.44 9.70 -0.97
CA VAL A 27 -2.04 8.40 -1.52
C VAL A 27 -0.53 8.33 -1.73
N ARG A 28 0.12 9.38 -2.26
CA ARG A 28 1.59 9.44 -2.39
C ARG A 28 2.28 9.26 -1.03
N LYS A 29 1.82 9.95 0.01
CA LYS A 29 2.35 9.79 1.38
C LYS A 29 2.16 8.37 1.93
N ILE A 30 1.04 7.71 1.60
CA ILE A 30 0.82 6.32 1.99
C ILE A 30 1.78 5.38 1.24
N ILE A 31 2.03 5.61 -0.05
CA ILE A 31 3.00 4.83 -0.85
C ILE A 31 4.42 5.00 -0.29
N GLU A 32 4.83 6.22 0.08
CA GLU A 32 6.10 6.47 0.77
C GLU A 32 6.21 5.69 2.08
N GLN A 33 5.16 5.74 2.93
CA GLN A 33 5.10 4.94 4.16
C GLN A 33 5.22 3.44 3.88
N LEU A 34 4.54 2.93 2.84
CA LEU A 34 4.61 1.52 2.45
C LEU A 34 6.01 1.14 1.98
N ASN A 35 6.68 2.00 1.21
CA ASN A 35 8.04 1.79 0.75
C ASN A 35 9.03 1.71 1.91
N GLU A 36 8.83 2.50 2.98
CA GLU A 36 9.74 2.55 4.13
C GLU A 36 9.45 1.51 5.21
N GLN A 37 8.17 1.20 5.45
CA GLN A 37 7.73 0.48 6.65
C GLN A 37 6.96 -0.82 6.34
N GLY A 38 6.46 -0.99 5.11
CA GLY A 38 5.82 -2.22 4.64
C GLY A 38 4.65 -2.71 5.49
N GLU A 39 4.77 -3.91 6.06
CA GLU A 39 3.69 -4.62 6.77
C GLU A 39 3.20 -3.94 8.05
N THR A 40 3.91 -2.93 8.55
CA THR A 40 3.44 -2.13 9.69
C THR A 40 2.36 -1.12 9.30
N ILE A 41 2.21 -0.84 8.00
CA ILE A 41 1.25 0.12 7.46
C ILE A 41 -0.08 -0.57 7.16
N GLY A 42 -1.17 0.14 7.47
CA GLY A 42 -2.53 -0.32 7.25
C GLY A 42 -2.96 -1.39 8.24
N LYS A 43 -4.26 -1.70 8.24
CA LYS A 43 -4.84 -2.77 9.05
C LYS A 43 -4.95 -4.04 8.20
N PRO A 44 -4.54 -5.22 8.72
CA PRO A 44 -4.83 -6.46 8.03
C PRO A 44 -6.35 -6.67 7.98
N LEU A 45 -6.82 -7.24 6.87
CA LEU A 45 -8.19 -7.74 6.73
C LEU A 45 -8.22 -9.20 7.20
N GLN A 46 -8.92 -10.09 6.51
CA GLN A 46 -9.05 -11.50 6.91
C GLN A 46 -7.71 -12.27 6.91
N VAL A 47 -6.71 -11.79 6.14
CA VAL A 47 -5.38 -12.41 6.04
C VAL A 47 -4.27 -11.36 6.21
N PRO A 48 -3.11 -11.69 6.81
CA PRO A 48 -2.09 -10.69 7.19
C PRO A 48 -1.51 -9.88 6.03
N PHE A 49 -1.38 -10.50 4.86
CA PHE A 49 -0.81 -9.88 3.67
C PHE A 49 -1.80 -8.97 2.94
N PHE A 50 -3.12 -9.10 3.15
CA PHE A 50 -4.12 -8.24 2.52
C PHE A 50 -4.57 -7.17 3.48
N ARG A 51 -4.30 -5.92 3.16
CA ARG A 51 -4.37 -4.80 4.11
C ARG A 51 -5.11 -3.62 3.52
N GLU A 52 -5.64 -2.80 4.41
CA GLU A 52 -6.31 -1.55 4.07
C GLU A 52 -5.73 -0.35 4.85
N LYS A 53 -5.72 0.82 4.22
CA LYS A 53 -5.46 2.10 4.89
C LYS A 53 -6.55 3.09 4.50
N ARG A 54 -7.27 3.61 5.49
CA ARG A 54 -8.28 4.65 5.29
C ARG A 54 -7.61 6.02 5.11
N PHE A 55 -8.11 6.82 4.17
CA PHE A 55 -7.77 8.23 4.02
C PHE A 55 -9.03 9.02 3.64
N GLY A 56 -9.42 9.97 4.49
CA GLY A 56 -10.73 10.62 4.38
C GLY A 56 -11.88 9.60 4.40
N GLU A 57 -12.72 9.63 3.37
CA GLU A 57 -13.83 8.70 3.17
C GLU A 57 -13.46 7.50 2.28
N LYS A 58 -12.23 7.47 1.76
CA LYS A 58 -11.74 6.44 0.83
C LYS A 58 -10.84 5.43 1.55
N ARG A 59 -10.59 4.29 0.89
CA ARG A 59 -9.73 3.21 1.38
C ARG A 59 -8.75 2.81 0.28
N LEU A 60 -7.47 2.66 0.65
CA LEU A 60 -6.46 2.06 -0.20
C LEU A 60 -6.29 0.60 0.22
N TYR A 61 -6.50 -0.32 -0.71
CA TYR A 61 -6.26 -1.75 -0.51
C TYR A 61 -4.93 -2.14 -1.14
N PHE A 62 -4.17 -2.99 -0.47
CA PHE A 62 -2.86 -3.42 -0.97
C PHE A 62 -2.46 -4.79 -0.42
N LEU A 63 -1.57 -5.44 -1.15
CA LEU A 63 -0.96 -6.72 -0.79
C LEU A 63 0.49 -6.47 -0.34
N CYS A 64 0.85 -6.96 0.84
CA CYS A 64 2.19 -6.84 1.40
C CYS A 64 2.79 -8.23 1.61
N TYR A 65 3.75 -8.59 0.76
CA TYR A 65 4.42 -9.89 0.82
C TYR A 65 5.80 -9.74 1.44
N LYS A 66 6.08 -10.57 2.45
CA LYS A 66 7.43 -10.72 3.02
C LYS A 66 8.10 -11.85 2.28
N ILE A 67 9.25 -11.57 1.66
CA ILE A 67 10.08 -12.63 1.13
C ILE A 67 10.79 -13.28 2.34
N GLN A 68 10.35 -14.48 2.71
CA GLN A 68 11.00 -15.29 3.76
C GLN A 68 11.62 -16.52 3.11
N TYR A 69 12.93 -16.68 3.29
CA TYR A 69 13.65 -17.90 2.92
C TYR A 69 14.04 -18.63 4.21
N ALA A 70 13.75 -19.92 4.27
CA ALA A 70 14.28 -20.82 5.28
C ALA A 70 15.13 -21.87 4.55
N ILE A 71 16.40 -21.97 4.92
CA ILE A 71 17.30 -23.04 4.49
C ILE A 71 17.52 -23.91 5.73
N LEU A 72 17.34 -25.22 5.58
CA LEU A 72 17.58 -26.23 6.61
C LEU A 72 19.04 -26.70 6.55
#